data_AF-A0A3G1QRG0-F1
#
_entry.id   AF-A0A3G1QRG0-F1
#
_cell.length_a   1.000
_cell.length_b   1.000
_cell.length_c   1.000
_cell.angle_alpha   90.00
_cell.angle_beta   90.00
_cell.angle_gamma   90.00
#
_symmetry.space_group_name_H-M   'P 1'
#
loop_
_entity.id
_entity.type
_entity.pdbx_description
1 polymer ?
#
loop_
_entity_poly.entity_id
_entity_poly.type
_entity_poly.pdbx_seq_one_letter_code
_entity_poly.pdbx_strand_id
1 'polypeptide(L)' 'NLEEDIYMVQPEGFQISGKGLVCKLEKSLYGLKQAPRQWYKKFDNFMATNDFRKCDMVHCWYFKRFNSCYIILLL' A
#
# COMPACT_ATOMS: atom_id res chain seq x y z
N ASN A 1 -4.08 3.23 -5.37
CA ASN A 1 -5.53 3.02 -5.24
C ASN A 1 -5.80 1.57 -4.93
N LEU A 2 -6.95 1.25 -4.33
CA LEU A 2 -7.34 -0.13 -4.08
C LEU A 2 -7.65 -0.85 -5.40
N GLU A 3 -7.37 -2.15 -5.46
CA GLU A 3 -7.72 -2.99 -6.63
C GLU A 3 -9.19 -3.42 -6.61
N GLU A 4 -9.81 -3.37 -5.44
CA GLU A 4 -11.17 -3.80 -5.19
C GLU A 4 -11.98 -2.64 -4.64
N ASP A 5 -13.26 -2.59 -5.00
CA ASP A 5 -14.21 -1.64 -4.42
C ASP A 5 -14.67 -2.15 -3.06
N ILE A 6 -14.27 -1.44 -2.00
CA ILE A 6 -14.63 -1.76 -0.62
C ILE A 6 -15.58 -0.69 -0.11
N TYR A 7 -16.73 -1.13 0.39
CA TYR A 7 -17.72 -0.28 1.02
C TYR A 7 -17.82 -0.59 2.50
N MET A 8 -18.07 0.45 3.31
CA MET A 8 -18.28 0.33 4.74
C MET A 8 -19.50 1.12 5.18
N VAL A 9 -20.09 0.71 6.30
CA VAL A 9 -21.18 1.43 6.94
C VAL A 9 -20.71 2.84 7.29
N GLN A 10 -21.60 3.82 7.13
CA GLN A 10 -21.29 5.20 7.52
C GLN A 10 -21.07 5.28 9.03
N PRO A 11 -20.04 6.01 9.49
CA PRO A 11 -19.83 6.24 10.91
C PRO A 11 -21.02 6.99 11.53
N GLU A 12 -21.17 6.83 12.84
CA GLU A 12 -22.20 7.52 13.61
C GLU A 12 -22.10 9.04 13.40
N GLY A 13 -23.25 9.71 13.24
CA GLY A 13 -23.32 11.14 12.96
C GLY A 13 -23.21 11.55 11.48
N PHE A 14 -22.85 10.64 10.56
CA PHE A 14 -22.82 10.91 9.11
C PHE A 14 -24.04 10.39 8.35
N GLN A 15 -24.91 9.65 9.02
CA GLN A 15 -26.09 9.04 8.42
C GLN A 15 -27.16 10.10 8.15
N ILE A 16 -27.70 10.13 6.93
CA ILE A 16 -28.82 11.00 6.55
C ILE A 16 -30.10 10.16 6.59
N SER A 17 -31.06 10.56 7.43
CA SER A 17 -32.32 9.82 7.58
C SER A 17 -33.02 9.61 6.24
N GLY A 18 -33.51 8.39 6.02
CA GLY A 18 -34.17 7.97 4.77
C GLY A 18 -33.23 7.72 3.59
N LYS A 19 -31.90 7.84 3.75
CA LYS A 19 -30.93 7.52 2.69
C LYS A 19 -30.04 6.34 3.10
N GLY A 20 -30.09 5.26 2.33
CA GLY A 20 -29.24 4.06 2.50
C GLY A 20 -27.84 4.23 1.92
N LEU A 21 -27.10 5.26 2.37
CA LEU A 21 -25.76 5.55 1.86
C LEU A 21 -24.69 4.69 2.58
N VAL A 22 -23.58 4.47 1.88
CA VAL A 22 -22.39 3.77 2.39
C VAL A 22 -21.14 4.57 2.05
N CYS A 23 -20.05 4.37 2.78
CA CYS A 23 -18.76 4.96 2.47
C CYS A 23 -17.97 4.05 1.53
N LYS A 24 -17.50 4.57 0.40
CA LYS A 24 -16.51 3.89 -0.44
C LYS A 24 -15.11 4.17 0.09
N LEU A 25 -14.31 3.12 0.23
CA LEU A 25 -12.94 3.25 0.69
C LEU A 25 -12.01 3.54 -0.50
N GLU A 26 -11.33 4.68 -0.47
CA GLU A 26 -10.39 5.09 -1.54
C GLU A 26 -8.95 4.59 -1.30
N LYS A 27 -8.59 4.33 -0.03
CA LYS A 27 -7.26 3.89 0.41
C LYS A 27 -7.39 2.84 1.50
N SER A 28 -6.46 1.88 1.55
CA SER A 28 -6.50 0.85 2.59
C SER A 28 -6.38 1.46 3.98
N LEU A 29 -7.27 1.04 4.88
CA LEU A 29 -7.14 1.31 6.31
C LEU A 29 -6.27 0.24 6.97
N TYR A 30 -5.62 0.61 8.06
CA TYR A 30 -4.93 -0.34 8.92
C TYR A 30 -5.91 -1.39 9.47
N GLY A 31 -5.42 -2.61 9.68
CA GLY A 31 -6.22 -3.73 10.18
C GLY A 31 -7.06 -4.46 9.12
N LEU A 32 -7.21 -3.90 7.92
CA LEU A 32 -7.83 -4.63 6.80
C LEU A 32 -6.86 -5.67 6.24
N LYS A 33 -7.41 -6.81 5.80
CA LYS A 33 -6.63 -7.96 5.27
C LYS A 33 -5.70 -7.56 4.11
N GLN A 34 -6.12 -6.62 3.27
CA GLN A 34 -5.36 -6.14 2.12
C GLN A 34 -4.32 -5.05 2.47
N ALA A 35 -4.34 -4.50 3.69
CA ALA A 35 -3.47 -3.38 4.07
C ALA A 35 -1.97 -3.69 3.92
N PRO A 36 -1.46 -4.86 4.35
CA PRO A 36 -0.05 -5.21 4.16
C PRO A 36 0.36 -5.24 2.68
N ARG A 37 -0.49 -5.80 1.81
CA ARG A 37 -0.23 -5.87 0.37
C ARG A 37 -0.20 -4.48 -0.28
N GLN A 38 -1.12 -3.60 0.11
CA GLN A 38 -1.16 -2.23 -0.40
C GLN A 38 0.05 -1.42 0.07
N TRP A 39 0.52 -1.66 1.30
CA TRP A 39 1.73 -1.05 1.81
C TRP A 39 2.97 -1.55 1.05
N TYR A 40 3.08 -2.86 0.85
CA TYR A 40 4.17 -3.45 0.08
C TYR A 40 4.25 -2.89 -1.35
N LYS A 41 3.11 -2.81 -2.07
CA LYS A 41 3.10 -2.21 -3.42
C LYS A 41 3.55 -0.74 -3.43
N LYS A 42 3.11 0.03 -2.44
CA LYS A 42 3.53 1.43 -2.31
C LYS A 42 5.03 1.53 -2.05
N PHE A 43 5.56 0.65 -1.18
CA PHE A 43 6.98 0.56 -0.89
C PHE A 43 7.79 0.14 -2.12
N ASP A 44 7.38 -0.92 -2.82
CA ASP A 44 8.06 -1.44 -4.02
C ASP A 44 8.18 -0.35 -5.10
N ASN A 45 7.07 0.37 -5.36
CA ASN A 45 7.08 1.51 -6.27
C ASN A 45 8.01 2.63 -5.81
N PHE A 46 7.99 2.96 -4.50
CA PHE A 46 8.89 3.98 -3.94
C PHE A 46 10.36 3.60 -4.12
N MET A 47 10.72 2.35 -3.85
CA MET A 47 12.08 1.84 -4.05
C MET A 47 12.51 1.96 -5.51
N ALA A 48 11.64 1.55 -6.45
CA ALA A 48 11.91 1.66 -7.88
C ALA A 48 12.12 3.11 -8.33
N THR A 49 11.29 4.05 -7.87
CA THR A 49 11.44 5.50 -8.16
C THR A 49 12.72 6.09 -7.56
N ASN A 50 13.29 5.46 -6.53
CA ASN A 50 14.54 5.86 -5.89
C ASN A 50 15.75 5.04 -6.38
N ASP A 51 15.67 4.44 -7.58
CA ASP A 51 16.72 3.63 -8.23
C ASP A 51 17.18 2.38 -7.46
N PHE A 52 16.39 1.90 -6.50
CA PHE A 52 16.62 0.58 -5.94
C PHE A 52 16.11 -0.48 -6.91
N ARG A 53 16.90 -1.54 -7.08
CA ARG A 53 16.51 -2.74 -7.81
C ARG A 53 16.11 -3.82 -6.83
N LYS A 54 15.05 -4.54 -7.15
CA LYS A 54 14.63 -5.73 -6.41
C LYS A 54 15.42 -6.94 -6.91
N CYS A 55 15.77 -7.85 -6.02
CA CYS A 55 16.32 -9.15 -6.38
C CYS A 55 15.21 -10.06 -6.95
N ASP A 56 15.44 -10.66 -8.11
CA ASP A 56 14.44 -11.53 -8.76
C ASP A 56 14.22 -12.84 -8.00
N MET A 57 15.22 -13.31 -7.25
CA MET A 57 15.14 -14.55 -6.47
C MET A 57 14.57 -14.34 -5.06
N VAL A 58 14.65 -13.11 -4.53
CA VAL A 58 14.31 -12.79 -3.15
C VAL A 58 13.46 -11.53 -3.10
N HIS A 59 12.15 -11.73 -2.90
CA HIS A 59 11.13 -10.69 -3.07
C HIS A 59 11.21 -9.54 -2.05
N CYS A 60 11.98 -9.69 -0.97
CA CYS A 60 12.20 -8.68 0.06
C CYS A 60 13.58 -8.01 0.00
N TRP A 61 14.44 -8.36 -0.96
CA TRP A 61 15.78 -7.82 -1.08
C TRP A 61 15.83 -6.73 -2.14
N TYR A 62 16.19 -5.51 -1.70
CA TYR A 62 16.45 -4.36 -2.54
C TYR A 62 17.93 -3.94 -2.47
N PHE A 63 18.48 -3.49 -3.58
CA PHE A 63 19.85 -2.97 -3.64
C PHE A 63 19.95 -1.75 -4.56
N LYS A 64 20.83 -0.81 -4.18
CA LYS A 64 21.18 0.36 -4.99
C LYS A 64 22.70 0.54 -4.96
N ARG A 65 23.31 0.80 -6.12
CA ARG A 65 24.72 1.19 -6.18
C ARG A 65 24.84 2.68 -5.87
N PHE A 66 25.71 3.02 -4.94
CA PHE A 66 26.03 4.40 -4.58
C PHE A 66 27.55 4.57 -4.59
N ASN A 67 28.08 5.29 -5.58
CA ASN A 67 29.52 5.40 -5.87
C ASN A 67 30.16 4.00 -6.07
N SER A 68 31.08 3.64 -5.17
CA SER A 68 31.79 2.36 -5.13
C SER A 68 31.21 1.37 -4.11
N CYS A 69 30.09 1.72 -3.48
CA CYS A 69 29.43 0.92 -2.45
C CYS A 69 28.03 0.47 -2.90
N TYR A 70 27.49 -0.51 -2.20
CA TYR A 70 26.10 -0.95 -2.33
C TYR A 70 25.34 -0.63 -1.06
N ILE A 71 24.13 -0.09 -1.22
CA ILE A 71 23.12 -0.03 -0.16
C ILE A 71 22.22 -1.23 -0.37
N ILE A 72 22.06 -2.04 0.67
CA ILE A 72 21.21 -3.23 0.68
C ILE A 72 20.13 -3.02 1.73
N LEU A 73 18.88 -3.29 1.37
CA LEU A 73 17.73 -3.22 2.26
C LEU A 73 16.95 -4.54 2.17
N LEU A 74 16.66 -5.12 3.32
CA LEU A 74 15.82 -6.30 3.48
C LEU A 74 14.54 -5.89 4.22
N LEU A 75 13.39 -6.26 3.67
CA LEU A 75 12.06 -5.96 4.25
C LEU A 75 11.45 -7.15 4.98
#